data_AF-A0A1Y1ZE32-F1
#
_entry.id   AF-A0A1Y1ZE32-F1
#
_cell.length_a   1.000
_cell.length_b   1.000
_cell.length_c   1.000
_cell.angle_alpha   90.00
_cell.angle_beta   90.00
_cell.angle_gamma   90.00
#
_symmetry.space_group_name_H-M   'P 1'
#
loop_
_entity.id
_entity.type
_entity.pdbx_description
1 polymer ?
#
loop_
_entity_poly.entity_id
_entity_poly.type
_entity_poly.pdbx_seq_one_letter_code
_entity_poly.pdbx_strand_id
1 'polypeptide(L)'
;MTEQNGVQKSIRAPNPPIEDSIFKMFPLDGETVIITGGAGGIGYEIARGLAEAGANIAIWYNSSKKAAELASTISSEFSVKTRTYQVPVENYLAVEKAVADVVQDFGRLDVMIANAGIATKAGGLDDKVEDWNRVRAIDFDGAYYCARAARLVFREQGYGNCIFTASMSGHAANVPQEQTCYNACKAGVIHLTKSLAVEWAKWGGRVNCVSPGYIDTAISGDCPFAMKEEWFS
;
A
#
# COMPACT_ATOMS: atom_id res chain seq x y z
N MET A 1 -26.17 11.88 20.95
CA MET A 1 -27.61 11.61 20.87
C MET A 1 -28.27 12.86 20.33
N THR A 2 -28.97 12.77 19.22
CA THR A 2 -29.71 13.90 18.63
C THR A 2 -31.15 13.48 18.46
N GLU A 3 -32.06 14.07 19.23
CA GLU A 3 -33.50 13.84 19.13
C GLU A 3 -34.06 14.60 17.93
N GLN A 4 -34.57 13.86 16.94
CA GLN A 4 -35.57 14.35 16.00
C GLN A 4 -36.70 13.32 16.00
N ASN A 5 -37.93 13.77 16.29
CA ASN A 5 -39.17 12.98 16.23
C ASN A 5 -39.31 11.78 17.20
N GLY A 6 -38.69 11.83 18.39
CA GLY A 6 -38.94 10.82 19.44
C GLY A 6 -38.36 9.43 19.19
N VAL A 7 -37.62 9.23 18.09
CA VAL A 7 -36.89 7.99 17.80
C VAL A 7 -35.43 8.18 18.19
N GLN A 8 -34.94 7.40 19.15
CA GLN A 8 -33.52 7.37 19.50
C GLN A 8 -32.70 6.86 18.30
N LYS A 9 -32.00 7.78 17.63
CA LYS A 9 -31.06 7.42 16.56
C LYS A 9 -29.69 7.17 17.17
N SER A 10 -29.16 5.97 16.98
CA SER A 10 -27.79 5.62 17.42
C SER A 10 -26.78 6.56 16.76
N ILE A 11 -25.76 6.98 17.52
CA ILE A 11 -24.61 7.70 16.97
C ILE A 11 -23.67 6.77 16.18
N ARG A 12 -23.82 5.45 16.38
CA ARG A 12 -23.04 4.43 15.66
C ARG A 12 -23.57 4.36 14.24
N ALA A 13 -22.68 4.46 13.25
CA ALA A 13 -23.02 4.14 11.88
C ALA A 13 -23.58 2.70 11.80
N PRO A 14 -24.59 2.44 10.94
CA PRO A 14 -25.05 1.09 10.71
C PRO A 14 -23.88 0.21 10.26
N ASN A 15 -23.92 -1.08 10.60
CA ASN A 15 -22.93 -2.01 10.06
C ASN A 15 -23.02 -1.99 8.53
N PRO A 16 -21.88 -2.06 7.82
CA PRO A 16 -21.94 -2.23 6.37
C PRO A 16 -22.72 -3.51 6.05
N PRO A 17 -23.58 -3.50 5.03
CA PRO A 17 -24.19 -4.73 4.54
C PRO A 17 -23.07 -5.68 4.10
N ILE A 18 -23.13 -6.93 4.53
CA ILE A 18 -22.17 -7.97 4.16
C ILE A 18 -22.93 -8.96 3.29
N GLU A 19 -22.38 -9.28 2.13
CA GLU A 19 -22.91 -10.33 1.26
C GLU A 19 -22.77 -11.69 1.94
N ASP A 20 -23.80 -12.53 1.86
CA ASP A 20 -23.79 -13.88 2.45
C ASP A 20 -22.80 -14.83 1.73
N SER A 21 -22.39 -14.49 0.51
CA SER A 21 -21.43 -15.28 -0.28
C SER A 21 -20.07 -14.62 -0.32
N ILE A 22 -19.04 -15.36 0.11
CA ILE A 22 -17.65 -14.94 0.04
C ILE A 22 -17.23 -14.50 -1.38
N PHE A 23 -17.70 -15.19 -2.43
CA PHE A 23 -17.39 -14.85 -3.82
C PHE A 23 -18.05 -13.56 -4.30
N LYS A 24 -19.12 -13.11 -3.64
CA LYS A 24 -19.75 -11.82 -3.93
C LYS A 24 -19.08 -10.65 -3.20
N MET A 25 -18.23 -10.93 -2.22
CA MET A 25 -17.50 -9.91 -1.46
C MET A 25 -16.21 -9.44 -2.17
N PHE A 26 -15.71 -10.22 -3.12
CA PHE A 26 -14.42 -9.99 -3.79
C PHE A 26 -14.44 -9.30 -5.16
N PRO A 27 -15.54 -9.24 -5.95
CA PRO A 27 -15.52 -8.54 -7.23
C PRO A 27 -15.19 -7.05 -7.03
N LEU A 28 -14.36 -6.54 -7.93
CA LEU A 28 -13.85 -5.16 -7.97
C LEU A 28 -14.11 -4.52 -9.34
N ASP A 29 -15.08 -5.03 -10.08
CA ASP A 29 -15.43 -4.55 -11.42
C ASP A 29 -15.61 -3.02 -11.44
N GLY A 30 -14.75 -2.34 -12.21
CA GLY A 30 -14.80 -0.89 -12.37
C GLY A 30 -14.16 -0.08 -11.25
N GLU A 31 -13.74 -0.70 -10.15
CA GLU A 31 -12.96 -0.05 -9.09
C GLU A 31 -11.54 0.25 -9.60
N THR A 32 -10.93 1.32 -9.10
CA THR A 32 -9.57 1.75 -9.49
C THR A 32 -8.62 1.65 -8.32
N VAL A 33 -7.49 0.96 -8.54
CA VAL A 33 -6.47 0.68 -7.53
C VAL A 33 -5.13 1.29 -7.92
N ILE A 34 -4.54 2.10 -7.04
CA ILE A 34 -3.14 2.51 -7.15
C ILE A 34 -2.27 1.55 -6.35
N ILE A 35 -1.15 1.11 -6.94
CA ILE A 35 -0.17 0.24 -6.28
C ILE A 35 1.24 0.83 -6.44
N THR A 36 1.81 1.34 -5.35
CA THR A 36 3.21 1.82 -5.34
C THR A 36 4.19 0.66 -5.30
N GLY A 37 5.29 0.75 -6.04
CA GLY A 37 6.16 -0.42 -6.24
C GLY A 37 5.43 -1.55 -6.98
N GLY A 38 4.39 -1.23 -7.76
CA GLY A 38 3.56 -2.21 -8.49
C GLY A 38 4.32 -2.93 -9.61
N ALA A 39 5.51 -2.45 -9.97
CA ALA A 39 6.42 -3.11 -10.91
C ALA A 39 7.49 -3.99 -10.21
N GLY A 40 7.38 -4.19 -8.88
CA GLY A 40 8.21 -5.10 -8.10
C GLY A 40 7.45 -6.37 -7.69
N GLY A 41 8.13 -7.36 -7.10
CA GLY A 41 7.59 -8.71 -6.85
C GLY A 41 6.19 -8.74 -6.20
N ILE A 42 6.07 -8.32 -4.94
CA ILE A 42 4.78 -8.30 -4.24
C ILE A 42 3.75 -7.41 -4.96
N GLY A 43 4.18 -6.22 -5.39
CA GLY A 43 3.27 -5.24 -6.01
C GLY A 43 2.65 -5.74 -7.32
N TYR A 44 3.42 -6.49 -8.11
CA TYR A 44 2.94 -7.05 -9.38
C TYR A 44 1.93 -8.18 -9.15
N GLU A 45 2.16 -9.06 -8.18
CA GLU A 45 1.18 -10.12 -7.87
C GLU A 45 -0.09 -9.56 -7.21
N ILE A 46 0.01 -8.50 -6.40
CA ILE A 46 -1.19 -7.75 -5.95
C ILE A 46 -1.95 -7.20 -7.16
N ALA A 47 -1.24 -6.59 -8.11
CA ALA A 47 -1.85 -6.02 -9.31
C ALA A 47 -2.60 -7.09 -10.14
N ARG A 48 -1.98 -8.26 -10.34
CA ARG A 48 -2.61 -9.38 -11.05
C ARG A 48 -3.85 -9.90 -10.32
N GLY A 49 -3.76 -10.18 -9.02
CA GLY A 49 -4.88 -10.73 -8.26
C GLY A 49 -6.08 -9.77 -8.17
N LEU A 50 -5.85 -8.46 -8.08
CA LEU A 50 -6.94 -7.47 -8.09
C LEU A 50 -7.51 -7.26 -9.50
N ALA A 51 -6.68 -7.34 -10.54
CA ALA A 51 -7.14 -7.31 -11.92
C ALA A 51 -7.99 -8.54 -12.27
N GLU A 52 -7.64 -9.72 -11.76
CA GLU A 52 -8.44 -10.95 -11.88
C GLU A 52 -9.84 -10.77 -11.25
N ALA A 53 -9.94 -9.97 -10.19
CA ALA A 53 -11.21 -9.58 -9.58
C ALA A 53 -11.94 -8.44 -10.32
N GLY A 54 -11.43 -7.94 -11.46
CA GLY A 54 -12.07 -6.91 -12.29
C GLY A 54 -11.60 -5.47 -12.04
N ALA A 55 -10.61 -5.25 -11.16
CA ALA A 55 -10.13 -3.91 -10.84
C ALA A 55 -9.28 -3.31 -11.96
N ASN A 56 -9.44 -2.01 -12.19
CA ASN A 56 -8.53 -1.21 -12.99
C ASN A 56 -7.27 -0.86 -12.19
N ILE A 57 -6.09 -0.97 -12.81
CA ILE A 57 -4.80 -0.90 -12.10
C ILE A 57 -3.94 0.28 -12.56
N ALA A 58 -3.57 1.14 -11.61
CA ALA A 58 -2.52 2.15 -11.76
C ALA A 58 -1.22 1.67 -11.09
N ILE A 59 -0.26 1.24 -11.90
CA ILE A 59 1.06 0.79 -11.44
C ILE A 59 1.97 1.99 -11.24
N TRP A 60 2.39 2.22 -10.00
CA TRP A 60 3.37 3.24 -9.67
C TRP A 60 4.76 2.61 -9.50
N TYR A 61 5.77 3.23 -10.10
CA TYR A 61 7.16 2.78 -10.06
C TYR A 61 8.12 3.96 -9.92
N ASN A 62 9.35 3.72 -9.45
CA ASN A 62 10.39 4.75 -9.43
C ASN A 62 11.36 4.61 -10.62
N SER A 63 11.98 3.44 -10.75
CA SER A 63 13.06 3.19 -11.72
C SER A 63 12.89 1.91 -12.57
N SER A 64 11.73 1.26 -12.52
CA SER A 64 11.48 0.03 -13.29
C SER A 64 11.43 0.30 -14.80
N LYS A 65 12.22 -0.48 -15.56
CA LYS A 65 12.16 -0.50 -17.03
C LYS A 65 11.07 -1.43 -17.58
N LYS A 66 10.46 -2.24 -16.72
CA LYS A 66 9.46 -3.25 -17.10
C LYS A 66 8.02 -2.84 -16.80
N ALA A 67 7.80 -1.68 -16.15
CA ALA A 67 6.47 -1.28 -15.70
C ALA A 67 5.42 -1.28 -16.82
N ALA A 68 5.77 -0.75 -18.01
CA ALA A 68 4.86 -0.70 -19.15
C ALA A 68 4.52 -2.09 -19.70
N GLU A 69 5.52 -2.99 -19.79
CA GLU A 69 5.32 -4.38 -20.20
C GLU A 69 4.39 -5.12 -19.23
N LEU A 70 4.68 -5.03 -17.92
CA LEU A 70 3.87 -5.66 -16.86
C LEU A 70 2.42 -5.16 -16.87
N ALA A 71 2.20 -3.85 -17.05
CA ALA A 71 0.86 -3.29 -17.15
C ALA A 71 0.12 -3.81 -18.39
N SER A 72 0.82 -3.94 -19.53
CA SER A 72 0.25 -4.49 -20.76
C SER A 72 -0.15 -5.96 -20.58
N THR A 73 0.69 -6.76 -19.91
CA THR A 73 0.39 -8.16 -19.59
C THR A 73 -0.90 -8.26 -18.78
N ILE A 74 -1.02 -7.50 -17.68
CA ILE A 74 -2.23 -7.49 -16.83
C ILE A 74 -3.48 -7.11 -17.64
N SER A 75 -3.38 -6.04 -18.45
CA SER A 75 -4.53 -5.60 -19.26
C SER A 75 -4.97 -6.68 -20.24
N SER A 76 -4.01 -7.36 -20.89
CA SER A 76 -4.31 -8.43 -21.85
C SER A 76 -4.87 -9.70 -21.19
N GLU A 77 -4.36 -10.08 -20.02
CA GLU A 77 -4.77 -11.30 -19.32
C GLU A 77 -6.19 -11.17 -18.73
N PHE A 78 -6.51 -10.00 -18.13
CA PHE A 78 -7.73 -9.84 -17.34
C PHE A 78 -8.75 -8.90 -17.98
N SER A 79 -8.47 -8.32 -19.15
CA SER A 79 -9.36 -7.37 -19.85
C SER A 79 -9.75 -6.14 -19.02
N VAL A 80 -8.86 -5.69 -18.13
CA VAL A 80 -9.04 -4.47 -17.32
C VAL A 80 -8.19 -3.32 -17.85
N LYS A 81 -8.51 -2.08 -17.45
CA LYS A 81 -7.69 -0.92 -17.79
C LYS A 81 -6.46 -0.88 -16.88
N THR A 82 -5.29 -0.70 -17.49
CA THR A 82 -4.04 -0.47 -16.75
C THR A 82 -3.30 0.76 -17.25
N ARG A 83 -2.58 1.45 -16.36
CA ARG A 83 -1.63 2.52 -16.68
C ARG A 83 -0.45 2.52 -15.73
N THR A 84 0.64 3.16 -16.14
CA THR A 84 1.85 3.28 -15.31
C THR A 84 2.17 4.73 -15.03
N TYR A 85 2.70 4.99 -13.84
CA TYR A 85 3.09 6.33 -13.38
C TYR A 85 4.47 6.23 -12.73
N GLN A 86 5.40 7.09 -13.15
CA GLN A 86 6.69 7.20 -12.49
C GLN A 86 6.56 8.14 -11.30
N VAL A 87 6.63 7.60 -10.07
CA VAL A 87 6.38 8.34 -8.84
C VAL A 87 7.43 8.01 -7.78
N PRO A 88 8.32 8.96 -7.44
CA PRO A 88 9.16 8.85 -6.25
C PRO A 88 8.30 9.13 -5.01
N VAL A 89 8.01 8.08 -4.24
CA VAL A 89 7.07 8.17 -3.10
C VAL A 89 7.61 9.03 -1.97
N GLU A 90 8.93 9.26 -1.89
CA GLU A 90 9.57 10.16 -0.94
C GLU A 90 9.27 11.65 -1.20
N ASN A 91 8.63 12.00 -2.32
CA ASN A 91 8.24 13.36 -2.68
C ASN A 91 6.72 13.52 -2.64
N TYR A 92 6.21 14.21 -1.61
CA TYR A 92 4.77 14.44 -1.44
C TYR A 92 4.11 15.11 -2.64
N LEU A 93 4.74 16.12 -3.27
CA LEU A 93 4.15 16.81 -4.42
C LEU A 93 4.04 15.90 -5.64
N ALA A 94 5.01 15.00 -5.84
CA ALA A 94 4.94 14.00 -6.91
C ALA A 94 3.80 13.00 -6.65
N VAL A 95 3.65 12.55 -5.40
CA VAL A 95 2.56 11.65 -4.98
C VAL A 95 1.19 12.31 -5.16
N GLU A 96 1.02 13.54 -4.69
CA GLU A 96 -0.24 14.28 -4.80
C GLU A 96 -0.64 14.49 -6.27
N LYS A 97 0.32 14.91 -7.11
CA LYS A 97 0.08 15.06 -8.55
C LYS A 97 -0.31 13.72 -9.18
N ALA A 98 0.40 12.63 -8.88
CA ALA A 98 0.13 11.34 -9.50
C ALA A 98 -1.24 10.76 -9.08
N VAL A 99 -1.71 11.02 -7.85
CA VAL A 99 -3.10 10.69 -7.46
C VAL A 99 -4.09 11.45 -8.34
N ALA A 100 -3.88 12.76 -8.55
CA ALA A 100 -4.74 13.56 -9.40
C ALA A 100 -4.73 13.08 -10.87
N ASP A 101 -3.57 12.73 -11.41
CA ASP A 101 -3.43 12.18 -12.76
C ASP A 101 -4.19 10.83 -12.90
N VAL A 102 -4.13 9.96 -11.89
CA VAL A 102 -4.90 8.70 -11.87
C VAL A 102 -6.40 8.98 -11.86
N VAL A 103 -6.88 9.90 -11.02
CA VAL A 103 -8.31 10.25 -10.99
C VAL A 103 -8.75 10.86 -12.32
N GLN A 104 -7.94 11.70 -12.94
CA GLN A 104 -8.23 12.24 -14.28
C GLN A 104 -8.33 11.11 -15.32
N ASP A 105 -7.43 10.13 -15.26
CA ASP A 105 -7.34 9.07 -16.25
C ASP A 105 -8.40 7.99 -16.07
N PHE A 106 -8.74 7.62 -14.84
CA PHE A 106 -9.64 6.51 -14.51
C PHE A 106 -11.04 6.98 -14.05
N GLY A 107 -11.17 8.24 -13.66
CA GLY A 107 -12.41 8.86 -13.19
C GLY A 107 -12.67 8.73 -11.68
N ARG A 108 -11.91 7.90 -10.97
CA ARG A 108 -12.05 7.62 -9.54
C ARG A 108 -10.79 7.01 -8.94
N LEU A 109 -10.76 6.90 -7.61
CA LEU A 109 -9.79 6.10 -6.88
C LEU A 109 -10.48 5.40 -5.72
N ASP A 110 -10.34 4.09 -5.60
CA ASP A 110 -11.07 3.30 -4.60
C ASP A 110 -10.15 2.63 -3.59
N VAL A 111 -8.96 2.23 -4.04
CA VAL A 111 -7.94 1.60 -3.19
C VAL A 111 -6.56 2.21 -3.44
N MET A 112 -5.88 2.58 -2.36
CA MET A 112 -4.48 3.00 -2.38
C MET A 112 -3.64 1.95 -1.64
N ILE A 113 -2.76 1.26 -2.38
CA ILE A 113 -1.83 0.27 -1.83
C ILE A 113 -0.43 0.87 -1.77
N ALA A 114 -0.06 1.34 -0.59
CA ALA A 114 1.26 1.88 -0.28
C ALA A 114 2.23 0.72 0.04
N ASN A 115 2.78 0.15 -1.04
CA ASN A 115 3.65 -1.02 -1.05
C ASN A 115 5.13 -0.73 -1.34
N ALA A 116 5.49 0.47 -1.81
CA ALA A 116 6.89 0.80 -2.10
C ALA A 116 7.74 0.74 -0.82
N GLY A 117 8.93 0.18 -0.93
CA GLY A 117 9.88 0.07 0.17
C GLY A 117 11.27 -0.35 -0.32
N ILE A 118 12.27 -0.10 0.52
CA ILE A 118 13.67 -0.48 0.28
C ILE A 118 14.26 -1.17 1.50
N ALA A 119 15.25 -2.02 1.29
CA ALA A 119 16.03 -2.62 2.36
C ALA A 119 17.05 -1.63 2.95
N THR A 120 17.45 -1.85 4.20
CA THR A 120 18.64 -1.20 4.78
C THR A 120 19.90 -1.91 4.26
N LYS A 121 21.01 -1.17 4.11
CA LYS A 121 22.27 -1.73 3.58
C LYS A 121 23.25 -2.19 4.66
N ALA A 122 23.11 -1.71 5.89
CA ALA A 122 23.95 -2.09 7.03
C ALA A 122 23.16 -2.04 8.36
N GLY A 123 23.76 -2.57 9.43
CA GLY A 123 23.21 -2.47 10.78
C GLY A 123 23.05 -1.01 11.24
N GLY A 124 21.96 -0.71 11.96
CA GLY A 124 21.46 0.65 12.13
C GLY A 124 22.36 1.66 12.86
N LEU A 125 23.49 1.23 13.43
CA LEU A 125 24.50 2.11 14.03
C LEU A 125 25.78 2.24 13.20
N ASP A 126 26.02 1.30 12.28
CA ASP A 126 27.16 1.30 11.37
C ASP A 126 26.79 1.86 9.98
N ASP A 127 25.48 2.06 9.73
CA ASP A 127 24.98 2.65 8.50
C ASP A 127 25.17 4.18 8.46
N LYS A 128 25.20 4.73 7.25
CA LYS A 128 25.28 6.18 7.05
C LYS A 128 23.95 6.83 7.41
N VAL A 129 24.01 8.04 7.98
CA VAL A 129 22.81 8.84 8.28
C VAL A 129 22.01 9.13 7.01
N GLU A 130 22.66 9.24 5.86
CA GLU A 130 21.99 9.41 4.56
C GLU A 130 21.16 8.18 4.16
N ASP A 131 21.67 6.96 4.40
CA ASP A 131 20.95 5.72 4.11
C ASP A 131 19.78 5.54 5.10
N TRP A 132 19.96 5.90 6.39
CA TRP A 132 18.86 5.99 7.36
C TRP A 132 17.75 6.93 6.88
N ASN A 133 18.10 8.15 6.48
CA ASN A 133 17.14 9.14 6.01
C ASN A 133 16.42 8.66 4.74
N ARG A 134 17.13 7.97 3.85
CA ARG A 134 16.56 7.40 2.63
C ARG A 134 15.52 6.32 2.95
N VAL A 135 15.84 5.38 3.85
CA VAL A 135 14.89 4.33 4.28
C VAL A 135 13.67 4.97 4.92
N ARG A 136 13.84 5.90 5.87
CA ARG A 136 12.72 6.60 6.50
C ARG A 136 11.84 7.33 5.46
N ALA A 137 12.46 8.06 4.54
CA ALA A 137 11.76 8.85 3.54
C ALA A 137 10.90 7.99 2.60
N ILE A 138 11.36 6.79 2.26
CA ILE A 138 10.64 5.89 1.34
C ILE A 138 9.64 5.02 2.11
N ASP A 139 10.08 4.31 3.15
CA ASP A 139 9.28 3.25 3.80
C ASP A 139 8.26 3.78 4.80
N PHE A 140 8.48 4.96 5.38
CA PHE A 140 7.56 5.57 6.34
C PHE A 140 6.92 6.84 5.77
N ASP A 141 7.72 7.85 5.42
CA ASP A 141 7.19 9.13 4.94
C ASP A 141 6.42 8.93 3.62
N GLY A 142 6.94 8.12 2.70
CA GLY A 142 6.26 7.78 1.44
C GLY A 142 4.93 7.07 1.62
N ALA A 143 4.83 6.15 2.59
CA ALA A 143 3.56 5.52 2.96
C ALA A 143 2.55 6.58 3.48
N TYR A 144 2.99 7.45 4.39
CA TYR A 144 2.16 8.55 4.88
C TYR A 144 1.70 9.49 3.76
N TYR A 145 2.59 9.86 2.83
CA TYR A 145 2.26 10.71 1.69
C TYR A 145 1.20 10.08 0.78
N CYS A 146 1.32 8.78 0.52
CA CYS A 146 0.34 8.01 -0.23
C CYS A 146 -1.06 8.07 0.41
N ALA A 147 -1.15 7.80 1.72
CA ALA A 147 -2.42 7.90 2.44
C ALA A 147 -2.97 9.33 2.47
N ARG A 148 -2.09 10.33 2.67
CA ARG A 148 -2.49 11.75 2.70
C ARG A 148 -3.08 12.21 1.38
N ALA A 149 -2.44 11.88 0.26
CA ALA A 149 -2.93 12.24 -1.07
C ALA A 149 -4.23 11.50 -1.41
N ALA A 150 -4.29 10.18 -1.19
CA ALA A 150 -5.48 9.38 -1.47
C ALA A 150 -6.70 9.83 -0.62
N ARG A 151 -6.47 10.26 0.63
CA ARG A 151 -7.52 10.81 1.50
C ARG A 151 -8.27 11.98 0.87
N LEU A 152 -7.59 12.84 0.09
CA LEU A 152 -8.24 14.00 -0.53
C LEU A 152 -9.40 13.53 -1.43
N VAL A 153 -9.16 12.49 -2.21
CA VAL A 153 -10.14 11.86 -3.11
C VAL A 153 -11.18 11.07 -2.32
N PHE A 154 -10.73 10.18 -1.43
CA PHE A 154 -11.63 9.30 -0.68
C PHE A 154 -12.64 10.05 0.18
N ARG A 155 -12.22 11.16 0.78
CA ARG A 155 -13.11 11.98 1.61
C ARG A 155 -14.19 12.67 0.78
N GLU A 156 -13.88 13.11 -0.43
CA GLU A 156 -14.84 13.71 -1.35
C GLU A 156 -15.84 12.67 -1.88
N GLN A 157 -15.35 11.48 -2.21
CA GLN A 157 -16.19 10.34 -2.63
C GLN A 157 -17.04 9.76 -1.49
N GLY A 158 -16.67 10.00 -0.23
CA GLY A 158 -17.32 9.39 0.94
C GLY A 158 -16.97 7.91 1.16
N TYR A 159 -15.99 7.39 0.43
CA TYR A 159 -15.51 6.01 0.51
C TYR A 159 -14.07 5.91 0.01
N GLY A 160 -13.31 4.96 0.58
CA GLY A 160 -12.00 4.58 0.09
C GLY A 160 -11.22 3.69 1.05
N ASN A 161 -10.26 2.95 0.50
CA ASN A 161 -9.47 1.97 1.25
C ASN A 161 -7.98 2.25 1.08
N CYS A 162 -7.28 2.42 2.19
CA CYS A 162 -5.82 2.46 2.18
C CYS A 162 -5.26 1.16 2.77
N ILE A 163 -4.33 0.55 2.06
CA ILE A 163 -3.63 -0.66 2.49
C ILE A 163 -2.14 -0.37 2.48
N PHE A 164 -1.49 -0.58 3.61
CA PHE A 164 -0.04 -0.50 3.71
C PHE A 164 0.61 -1.88 3.61
N THR A 165 1.73 -1.98 2.90
CA THR A 165 2.65 -3.12 3.06
C THR A 165 3.65 -2.79 4.15
N ALA A 166 3.35 -3.29 5.36
CA ALA A 166 4.25 -3.27 6.51
C ALA A 166 5.29 -4.39 6.37
N SER A 167 5.64 -5.07 7.47
CA SER A 167 6.55 -6.23 7.48
C SER A 167 6.48 -6.93 8.82
N MET A 168 6.79 -8.23 8.87
CA MET A 168 7.12 -8.92 10.13
C MET A 168 8.22 -8.20 10.93
N SER A 169 9.12 -7.50 10.23
CA SER A 169 10.18 -6.66 10.80
C SER A 169 9.66 -5.49 11.65
N GLY A 170 8.38 -5.13 11.50
CA GLY A 170 7.73 -4.15 12.36
C GLY A 170 7.22 -4.75 13.69
N HIS A 171 7.22 -6.08 13.82
CA HIS A 171 6.79 -6.81 15.02
C HIS A 171 7.97 -7.45 15.75
N ALA A 172 9.03 -7.80 15.05
CA ALA A 172 10.22 -8.45 15.59
C ALA A 172 11.49 -7.91 14.92
N ALA A 173 12.63 -8.07 15.59
CA ALA A 173 13.93 -7.83 14.98
C ALA A 173 14.36 -9.09 14.19
N ASN A 174 14.67 -8.93 12.92
CA ASN A 174 15.20 -9.99 12.08
C ASN A 174 16.57 -10.46 12.59
N VAL A 175 16.86 -11.75 12.41
CA VAL A 175 18.19 -12.34 12.60
C VAL A 175 18.52 -13.18 11.36
N PRO A 176 19.79 -13.25 10.96
CA PRO A 176 20.96 -12.53 11.49
C PRO A 176 21.06 -11.05 11.05
N GLN A 177 20.14 -10.54 10.23
CA GLN A 177 20.29 -9.20 9.61
C GLN A 177 20.00 -8.06 10.57
N GLU A 178 20.97 -7.18 10.73
CA GLU A 178 20.76 -5.90 11.41
C GLU A 178 20.17 -4.86 10.44
N GLN A 179 18.99 -4.33 10.76
CA GLN A 179 18.25 -3.41 9.89
C GLN A 179 17.29 -2.51 10.69
N THR A 180 17.81 -1.90 11.77
CA THR A 180 17.03 -1.15 12.76
C THR A 180 16.14 -0.06 12.15
N CYS A 181 16.63 0.69 11.16
CA CYS A 181 15.85 1.75 10.51
C CYS A 181 14.59 1.18 9.84
N TYR A 182 14.76 0.11 9.06
CA TYR A 182 13.66 -0.58 8.40
C TYR A 182 12.65 -1.14 9.41
N ASN A 183 13.13 -1.83 10.45
CA ASN A 183 12.27 -2.37 11.52
C ASN A 183 11.44 -1.27 12.18
N ALA A 184 12.07 -0.15 12.55
CA ALA A 184 11.41 0.99 13.16
C ALA A 184 10.38 1.63 12.22
N CYS A 185 10.72 1.79 10.93
CA CYS A 185 9.79 2.32 9.93
C CYS A 185 8.57 1.41 9.79
N LYS A 186 8.76 0.09 9.69
CA LYS A 186 7.64 -0.87 9.53
C LYS A 186 6.78 -0.97 10.79
N ALA A 187 7.37 -0.86 11.98
CA ALA A 187 6.61 -0.70 13.23
C ALA A 187 5.78 0.60 13.22
N GLY A 188 6.38 1.70 12.76
CA GLY A 188 5.72 2.97 12.53
C GLY A 188 4.53 2.85 11.57
N VAL A 189 4.69 2.17 10.44
CA VAL A 189 3.61 1.92 9.47
C VAL A 189 2.46 1.11 10.09
N ILE A 190 2.74 0.10 10.89
CA ILE A 190 1.70 -0.68 11.60
C ILE A 190 0.91 0.22 12.54
N HIS A 191 1.57 1.10 13.28
CA HIS A 191 0.87 2.02 14.18
C HIS A 191 0.13 3.12 13.42
N LEU A 192 0.74 3.68 12.38
CA LEU A 192 0.13 4.65 11.46
C LEU A 192 -1.19 4.11 10.89
N THR A 193 -1.20 2.84 10.50
CA THR A 193 -2.41 2.14 10.03
C THR A 193 -3.55 2.23 11.05
N LYS A 194 -3.27 1.90 12.31
CA LYS A 194 -4.27 1.90 13.39
C LYS A 194 -4.78 3.31 13.66
N SER A 195 -3.89 4.30 13.73
CA SER A 195 -4.25 5.70 13.96
C SER A 195 -5.12 6.25 12.83
N LEU A 196 -4.71 6.05 11.57
CA LEU A 196 -5.46 6.52 10.41
C LEU A 196 -6.81 5.81 10.28
N ALA A 197 -6.94 4.53 10.63
CA ALA A 197 -8.22 3.83 10.63
C ALA A 197 -9.26 4.54 11.53
N VAL A 198 -8.85 4.98 12.73
CA VAL A 198 -9.71 5.74 13.65
C VAL A 198 -10.06 7.13 13.07
N GLU A 199 -9.11 7.80 12.43
CA GLU A 199 -9.35 9.10 11.80
C GLU A 199 -10.30 9.00 10.60
N TRP A 200 -10.19 7.93 9.81
CA TRP A 200 -10.92 7.74 8.56
C TRP A 200 -12.33 7.18 8.76
N ALA A 201 -12.55 6.43 9.84
CA ALA A 201 -13.87 5.89 10.20
C ALA A 201 -14.97 6.97 10.31
N LYS A 202 -14.59 8.23 10.60
CA LYS A 202 -15.53 9.37 10.71
C LYS A 202 -16.26 9.70 9.41
N TRP A 203 -15.73 9.28 8.27
CA TRP A 203 -16.28 9.59 6.95
C TRP A 203 -16.35 8.37 6.03
N GLY A 204 -16.20 7.15 6.56
CA GLY A 204 -16.40 5.90 5.82
C GLY A 204 -15.15 5.28 5.21
N GLY A 205 -13.97 5.90 5.38
CA GLY A 205 -12.71 5.34 4.91
C GLY A 205 -12.21 4.20 5.79
N ARG A 206 -11.50 3.23 5.18
CA ARG A 206 -10.85 2.11 5.88
C ARG A 206 -9.34 2.15 5.67
N VAL A 207 -8.60 1.75 6.70
CA VAL A 207 -7.14 1.65 6.64
C VAL A 207 -6.70 0.34 7.28
N ASN A 208 -5.91 -0.46 6.57
CA ASN A 208 -5.36 -1.72 7.04
C ASN A 208 -3.91 -1.89 6.58
N CYS A 209 -3.21 -2.89 7.11
CA CYS A 209 -1.89 -3.25 6.62
C CYS A 209 -1.73 -4.77 6.56
N VAL A 210 -0.89 -5.22 5.63
CA VAL A 210 -0.38 -6.59 5.60
C VAL A 210 1.08 -6.54 6.04
N SER A 211 1.52 -7.50 6.85
CA SER A 211 2.92 -7.63 7.30
C SER A 211 3.52 -8.90 6.71
N PRO A 212 4.09 -8.86 5.49
CA PRO A 212 4.75 -10.02 4.90
C PRO A 212 5.94 -10.50 5.72
N GLY A 213 6.21 -11.80 5.65
CA GLY A 213 7.46 -12.40 6.12
C GLY A 213 8.55 -12.37 5.04
N TYR A 214 9.42 -13.38 5.02
CA TYR A 214 10.34 -13.56 3.90
C TYR A 214 9.58 -14.04 2.65
N ILE A 215 9.60 -13.21 1.61
CA ILE A 215 9.03 -13.51 0.30
C ILE A 215 10.16 -13.47 -0.72
N ASP A 216 10.23 -14.46 -1.61
CA ASP A 216 11.25 -14.52 -2.65
C ASP A 216 10.99 -13.45 -3.73
N THR A 217 11.66 -12.31 -3.58
CA THR A 217 11.54 -11.14 -4.45
C THR A 217 12.87 -10.43 -4.53
N ALA A 218 13.01 -9.43 -5.41
CA ALA A 218 14.24 -8.64 -5.52
C ALA A 218 14.72 -8.02 -4.18
N ILE A 219 13.82 -7.70 -3.23
CA ILE A 219 14.22 -7.14 -1.92
C ILE A 219 15.03 -8.14 -1.09
N SER A 220 14.68 -9.43 -1.14
CA SER A 220 15.44 -10.50 -0.50
C SER A 220 16.51 -11.09 -1.44
N GLY A 221 16.38 -10.84 -2.75
CA GLY A 221 17.25 -11.34 -3.82
C GLY A 221 18.74 -11.05 -3.58
N ASP A 222 19.05 -9.82 -3.15
CA ASP A 222 20.43 -9.35 -2.95
C ASP A 222 21.11 -9.89 -1.68
N CYS A 223 20.38 -10.59 -0.79
CA CYS A 223 20.98 -11.18 0.40
C CYS A 223 21.91 -12.36 0.04
N PRO A 224 23.09 -12.50 0.67
CA PRO A 224 23.99 -13.63 0.47
C PRO A 224 23.30 -14.98 0.71
N PHE A 225 23.69 -16.02 -0.04
CA PHE A 225 23.14 -17.36 0.11
C PHE A 225 23.20 -17.86 1.57
N ALA A 226 24.37 -17.78 2.21
CA ALA A 226 24.57 -18.21 3.59
C ALA A 226 23.60 -17.51 4.57
N MET A 227 23.36 -16.23 4.33
CA MET A 227 22.45 -15.43 5.14
C MET A 227 20.98 -15.89 4.98
N LYS A 228 20.58 -16.35 3.79
CA LYS A 228 19.25 -16.91 3.55
C LYS A 228 19.08 -18.28 4.19
N GLU A 229 20.14 -19.10 4.21
CA GLU A 229 20.12 -20.40 4.89
C GLU A 229 19.86 -20.24 6.39
N GLU A 230 20.43 -19.21 7.03
CA GLU A 230 20.19 -18.89 8.44
C GLU A 230 18.75 -18.44 8.74
N TRP A 231 17.93 -18.10 7.74
CA TRP A 231 16.50 -17.82 7.97
C TRP A 231 15.68 -19.07 8.30
N PHE A 232 16.19 -20.26 7.95
CA PHE A 232 15.50 -21.53 8.13
C PHE A 232 15.98 -22.32 9.35
N SER A 233 17.04 -21.86 10.01
CA SER A 233 17.58 -22.45 11.24
C SER A 233 16.93 -21.89 12.49
#